data_AF-A0A8C6VYB5-F1
#
_entry.id   AF-A0A8C6VYB5-F1
#
_cell.length_a   1.000
_cell.length_b   1.000
_cell.length_c   1.000
_cell.angle_alpha   90.00
_cell.angle_beta   90.00
_cell.angle_gamma   90.00
#
_symmetry.space_group_name_H-M   'P 1'
#
loop_
_entity.id
_entity.type
_entity.pdbx_description
1 polymer ?
#
loop_
_entity_poly.entity_id
_entity_poly.type
_entity_poly.pdbx_seq_one_letter_code
_entity_poly.pdbx_strand_id
1 'polypeptide(L)'
;MTTQDNRFCNSPTVIVMVGLPARGKTYISKKLTRYLNWIGVPTKVFNVGQYRRDAVKTYKNFEFFKPDNEDAMRIRKACASAALKDVAAYFSKEHGQVAVFDATNTTRERRAIINSFAKEKGYKVFFVESICDDPEIITENIKQVKFGSPDYIDRDIEEAMQDFIQRIECYKASYTSIDDELDRKLSYIKIFDVGSRYLVNRVQDHIQSRIVYYLMNIHVTPRSIYLSRHGESELNLLGCIGGDSALSPRGLKVRLYAGALASFIRGQKIKDLKVWTSHMRRTIQTAEVLGVQYEQWKALNEIDAGVCEELTYEEIQENFPDEFAMRDQDKYRYRYPKGESYEDLVHRLEPVIMELERQENVLVICHQAVMRCLLAYFLDKSGDELPYLRCPLHTVLKLTPVAYGCKVESFFLNIEAVNTHREKPKNVNVNRKPEEALQTAPDHI
;
A
#
# COMPACT_ATOMS: atom_id res chain seq x y z
N MET A 1 1.06 -25.66 -21.57
CA MET A 1 0.02 -25.97 -20.57
C MET A 1 -0.59 -24.66 -20.12
N THR A 2 -1.91 -24.57 -20.22
CA THR A 2 -2.76 -23.39 -20.00
C THR A 2 -2.44 -22.68 -18.69
N THR A 3 -2.08 -21.39 -18.78
CA THR A 3 -2.07 -20.44 -17.67
C THR A 3 -3.45 -20.46 -17.02
N GLN A 4 -3.54 -21.02 -15.80
CA GLN A 4 -4.70 -20.82 -14.94
C GLN A 4 -4.79 -19.33 -14.65
N ASP A 5 -5.78 -18.71 -15.29
CA ASP A 5 -6.14 -17.31 -15.12
C ASP A 5 -6.60 -17.13 -13.67
N ASN A 6 -5.70 -16.62 -12.81
CA ASN A 6 -5.91 -16.39 -11.37
C ASN A 6 -6.86 -15.20 -11.14
N ARG A 7 -8.00 -15.17 -11.83
CA ARG A 7 -9.03 -14.14 -11.65
C ARG A 7 -9.77 -14.43 -10.36
N PHE A 8 -9.34 -13.82 -9.26
CA PHE A 8 -10.11 -13.74 -8.03
C PHE A 8 -11.48 -13.03 -8.21
N CYS A 9 -11.74 -12.44 -9.39
CA CYS A 9 -12.95 -11.67 -9.71
C CYS A 9 -13.61 -12.17 -11.01
N ASN A 10 -14.77 -12.86 -10.89
CA ASN A 10 -15.55 -13.31 -12.05
C ASN A 10 -16.26 -12.16 -12.80
N SER A 11 -16.46 -11.00 -12.16
CA SER A 11 -17.04 -9.80 -12.78
C SER A 11 -16.47 -8.55 -12.10
N PRO A 12 -16.03 -7.52 -12.84
CA PRO A 12 -15.41 -6.34 -12.26
C PRO A 12 -16.29 -5.68 -11.18
N THR A 13 -15.66 -5.11 -10.15
CA THR A 13 -16.36 -4.51 -9.00
C THR A 13 -16.16 -3.00 -8.96
N VAL A 14 -17.26 -2.25 -8.86
CA VAL A 14 -17.25 -0.83 -8.55
C VAL A 14 -17.43 -0.65 -7.05
N ILE A 15 -16.39 -0.16 -6.38
CA ILE A 15 -16.47 0.27 -4.98
C ILE A 15 -16.97 1.71 -4.96
N VAL A 16 -18.10 1.95 -4.31
CA VAL A 16 -18.74 3.27 -4.28
C VAL A 16 -18.60 3.88 -2.89
N MET A 17 -17.79 4.93 -2.78
CA MET A 17 -17.63 5.64 -1.51
C MET A 17 -18.89 6.45 -1.19
N VAL A 18 -19.32 6.46 0.06
CA VAL A 18 -20.48 7.21 0.55
C VAL A 18 -20.11 7.97 1.82
N GLY A 19 -20.62 9.20 1.96
CA GLY A 19 -20.50 9.97 3.20
C GLY A 19 -20.20 11.45 2.97
N LEU A 20 -20.35 12.23 4.04
CA LEU A 20 -20.12 13.67 4.03
C LEU A 20 -18.66 14.05 3.73
N PRO A 21 -18.36 15.29 3.30
CA PRO A 21 -16.98 15.76 3.19
C PRO A 21 -16.19 15.63 4.51
N ALA A 22 -14.86 15.48 4.43
CA ALA A 22 -13.95 15.26 5.58
C ALA A 22 -14.27 14.03 6.45
N ARG A 23 -14.77 12.95 5.82
CA ARG A 23 -15.01 11.64 6.43
C ARG A 23 -14.05 10.57 5.92
N GLY A 24 -12.78 10.89 5.69
CA GLY A 24 -11.77 9.89 5.29
C GLY A 24 -11.96 9.16 3.95
N LYS A 25 -13.01 9.44 3.14
CA LYS A 25 -13.29 8.69 1.90
C LYS A 25 -12.10 8.58 0.95
N THR A 26 -11.44 9.69 0.63
CA THR A 26 -10.27 9.70 -0.27
C THR A 26 -9.08 8.96 0.34
N TYR A 27 -8.90 9.03 1.66
CA TYR A 27 -7.88 8.26 2.37
C TYR A 27 -8.12 6.76 2.22
N ILE A 28 -9.35 6.31 2.55
CA ILE A 28 -9.77 4.91 2.41
C ILE A 28 -9.63 4.47 0.95
N SER A 29 -10.07 5.29 0.00
CA SER A 29 -9.99 4.97 -1.44
C SER A 29 -8.57 4.70 -1.91
N LYS A 30 -7.62 5.56 -1.50
CA LYS A 30 -6.20 5.41 -1.88
C LYS A 30 -5.54 4.23 -1.18
N LYS A 31 -5.73 4.08 0.15
CA LYS A 31 -5.18 2.94 0.90
C LYS A 31 -5.69 1.61 0.36
N LEU A 32 -7.01 1.52 0.13
CA LEU A 32 -7.62 0.32 -0.42
C LEU A 32 -7.11 0.01 -1.82
N THR A 33 -7.01 1.01 -2.68
CA THR A 33 -6.45 0.84 -4.03
C THR A 33 -5.01 0.35 -4.00
N ARG A 34 -4.18 0.93 -3.13
CA ARG A 34 -2.78 0.52 -2.93
C ARG A 34 -2.68 -0.91 -2.45
N TYR A 35 -3.47 -1.29 -1.45
CA TYR A 35 -3.53 -2.67 -0.97
C TYR A 35 -3.94 -3.64 -2.08
N LEU A 36 -5.05 -3.36 -2.78
CA LEU A 36 -5.56 -4.21 -3.84
C LEU A 36 -4.54 -4.36 -4.99
N ASN A 37 -3.88 -3.28 -5.42
CA ASN A 37 -2.82 -3.38 -6.42
C ASN A 37 -1.63 -4.18 -5.92
N TRP A 38 -1.21 -3.99 -4.66
CA TRP A 38 -0.08 -4.69 -4.07
C TRP A 38 -0.30 -6.22 -4.03
N ILE A 39 -1.51 -6.69 -3.74
CA ILE A 39 -1.88 -8.12 -3.78
C ILE A 39 -2.17 -8.66 -5.19
N GLY A 40 -1.95 -7.86 -6.24
CA GLY A 40 -2.14 -8.27 -7.64
C GLY A 40 -3.55 -8.10 -8.21
N VAL A 41 -4.41 -7.28 -7.59
CA VAL A 41 -5.75 -6.94 -8.11
C VAL A 41 -5.74 -5.55 -8.75
N PRO A 42 -5.76 -5.43 -10.10
CA PRO A 42 -5.72 -4.15 -10.79
C PRO A 42 -6.87 -3.22 -10.37
N THR A 43 -6.50 -2.15 -9.68
CA THR A 43 -7.44 -1.21 -9.05
C THR A 43 -7.10 0.24 -9.35
N LYS A 44 -8.12 1.06 -9.64
CA LYS A 44 -7.96 2.49 -9.94
C LYS A 44 -9.00 3.34 -9.22
N VAL A 45 -8.59 4.50 -8.70
CA VAL A 45 -9.49 5.49 -8.08
C VAL A 45 -9.99 6.49 -9.12
N PHE A 46 -11.30 6.74 -9.12
CA PHE A 46 -11.98 7.75 -9.91
C PHE A 46 -12.55 8.82 -8.96
N ASN A 47 -11.77 9.87 -8.71
CA ASN A 47 -12.15 10.95 -7.80
C ASN A 47 -12.97 12.00 -8.53
N VAL A 48 -14.29 12.02 -8.34
CA VAL A 48 -15.22 12.97 -9.00
C VAL A 48 -14.88 14.43 -8.66
N GLY A 49 -14.24 14.66 -7.51
CA GLY A 49 -13.71 15.96 -7.13
C GLY A 49 -12.67 16.51 -8.12
N GLN A 50 -11.86 15.65 -8.74
CA GLN A 50 -10.87 16.01 -9.76
C GLN A 50 -11.57 16.39 -11.07
N TYR A 51 -12.47 15.56 -11.58
CA TYR A 51 -13.28 15.87 -12.76
C TYR A 51 -13.99 17.23 -12.65
N ARG A 52 -14.51 17.54 -11.46
CA ARG A 52 -15.14 18.85 -11.19
C ARG A 52 -14.14 20.00 -11.19
N ARG A 53 -12.91 19.81 -10.69
CA ARG A 53 -11.87 20.85 -10.76
C ARG A 53 -11.47 21.13 -12.19
N ASP A 54 -11.30 20.08 -13.00
CA ASP A 54 -10.92 20.21 -14.40
C ASP A 54 -12.01 20.90 -15.23
N ALA A 55 -13.28 20.66 -14.91
CA ALA A 55 -14.42 21.28 -15.58
C ALA A 55 -14.66 22.75 -15.20
N VAL A 56 -14.48 23.12 -13.93
CA VAL A 56 -14.85 24.46 -13.41
C VAL A 56 -13.65 25.43 -13.36
N LYS A 57 -12.42 24.91 -13.42
CA LYS A 57 -11.11 25.61 -13.39
C LYS A 57 -10.82 26.48 -12.15
N THR A 58 -11.81 27.16 -11.56
CA THR A 58 -11.64 27.99 -10.36
C THR A 58 -12.76 27.73 -9.35
N TYR A 59 -12.37 27.30 -8.14
CA TYR A 59 -13.30 27.19 -7.02
C TYR A 59 -13.48 28.54 -6.34
N LYS A 60 -14.72 29.00 -6.20
CA LYS A 60 -15.04 30.28 -5.54
C LYS A 60 -15.37 30.10 -4.06
N ASN A 61 -16.40 29.32 -3.73
CA ASN A 61 -16.89 29.13 -2.37
C ASN A 61 -17.87 27.96 -2.31
N PHE A 62 -18.39 27.70 -1.10
CA PHE A 62 -19.35 26.64 -0.81
C PHE A 62 -20.68 26.77 -1.58
N GLU A 63 -21.02 27.92 -2.16
CA GLU A 63 -22.29 28.14 -2.85
C GLU A 63 -22.45 27.27 -4.10
N PHE A 64 -21.33 26.84 -4.69
CA PHE A 64 -21.32 25.83 -5.74
C PHE A 64 -21.93 24.49 -5.28
N PHE A 65 -21.92 24.22 -3.98
CA PHE A 65 -22.42 22.96 -3.43
C PHE A 65 -23.85 23.02 -2.92
N LYS A 66 -24.46 24.21 -2.86
CA LYS A 66 -25.85 24.36 -2.42
C LYS A 66 -26.80 23.50 -3.30
N PRO A 67 -27.86 22.93 -2.71
CA PRO A 67 -28.79 22.04 -3.42
C PRO A 67 -29.72 22.80 -4.40
N ASP A 68 -29.95 24.09 -4.20
CA ASP A 68 -30.74 24.97 -5.07
C ASP A 68 -29.94 25.53 -6.27
N ASN A 69 -28.62 25.33 -6.30
CA ASN A 69 -27.77 25.73 -7.42
C ASN A 69 -27.88 24.74 -8.58
N GLU A 70 -28.87 24.94 -9.46
CA GLU A 70 -29.18 24.06 -10.58
C GLU A 70 -28.01 23.89 -11.57
N ASP A 71 -27.30 24.97 -11.90
CA ASP A 71 -26.17 24.93 -12.82
C ASP A 71 -25.02 24.11 -12.24
N ALA A 72 -24.68 24.33 -10.96
CA ALA A 72 -23.66 23.54 -10.29
C ALA A 72 -24.08 22.07 -10.08
N MET A 73 -25.37 21.80 -9.86
CA MET A 73 -25.90 20.44 -9.87
C MET A 73 -25.73 19.76 -11.23
N ARG A 74 -26.03 20.47 -12.33
CA ARG A 74 -25.87 19.97 -13.71
C ARG A 74 -24.41 19.62 -13.99
N ILE A 75 -23.48 20.50 -13.62
CA ILE A 75 -22.04 20.27 -13.75
C ILE A 75 -21.58 19.07 -12.91
N ARG A 76 -21.99 18.98 -11.64
CA ARG A 76 -21.64 17.85 -10.75
C ARG A 76 -22.23 16.52 -11.24
N LYS A 77 -23.42 16.52 -11.84
CA LYS A 77 -24.01 15.35 -12.50
C LYS A 77 -23.18 14.95 -13.72
N ALA A 78 -22.82 15.89 -14.59
CA ALA A 78 -21.98 15.63 -15.76
C ALA A 78 -20.58 15.07 -15.41
N CYS A 79 -19.93 15.60 -14.36
CA CYS A 79 -18.63 15.11 -13.88
C CYS A 79 -18.70 13.66 -13.40
N ALA A 80 -19.77 13.30 -12.69
CA ALA A 80 -19.96 11.91 -12.25
C ALA A 80 -20.23 10.98 -13.43
N SER A 81 -21.03 11.41 -14.41
CA SER A 81 -21.25 10.64 -15.64
C SER A 81 -19.96 10.45 -16.46
N ALA A 82 -19.10 11.46 -16.52
CA ALA A 82 -17.79 11.35 -17.17
C ALA A 82 -16.90 10.33 -16.44
N ALA A 83 -16.82 10.40 -15.10
CA ALA A 83 -16.07 9.44 -14.30
C ALA A 83 -16.61 7.99 -14.46
N LEU A 84 -17.94 7.78 -14.55
CA LEU A 84 -18.50 6.46 -14.82
C LEU A 84 -18.16 5.93 -16.22
N LYS A 85 -18.08 6.80 -17.24
CA LYS A 85 -17.60 6.39 -18.58
C LYS A 85 -16.16 5.91 -18.51
N ASP A 86 -15.31 6.59 -17.75
CA ASP A 86 -13.90 6.19 -17.58
C ASP A 86 -13.77 4.90 -16.76
N VAL A 87 -14.67 4.65 -15.79
CA VAL A 87 -14.78 3.34 -15.11
C VAL A 87 -15.06 2.22 -16.12
N ALA A 88 -16.02 2.41 -17.02
CA ALA A 88 -16.30 1.42 -18.06
C ALA A 88 -15.11 1.23 -19.02
N ALA A 89 -14.43 2.31 -19.40
CA ALA A 89 -13.23 2.24 -20.23
C ALA A 89 -12.11 1.46 -19.54
N TYR A 90 -11.89 1.69 -18.25
CA TYR A 90 -10.89 0.99 -17.45
C TYR A 90 -11.11 -0.52 -17.41
N PHE A 91 -12.35 -0.96 -17.18
CA PHE A 91 -12.67 -2.39 -17.18
C PHE A 91 -12.60 -3.03 -18.57
N SER A 92 -13.04 -2.32 -19.61
CA SER A 92 -13.13 -2.89 -20.98
C SER A 92 -11.84 -2.79 -21.79
N LYS A 93 -10.99 -1.80 -21.54
CA LYS A 93 -9.80 -1.50 -22.35
C LYS A 93 -8.48 -1.64 -21.61
N GLU A 94 -8.47 -1.37 -20.30
CA GLU A 94 -7.25 -1.41 -19.47
C GLU A 94 -7.16 -2.70 -18.62
N HIS A 95 -8.08 -3.66 -18.82
CA HIS A 95 -8.17 -4.91 -18.06
C HIS A 95 -8.25 -4.73 -16.53
N GLY A 96 -8.84 -3.61 -16.09
CA GLY A 96 -9.08 -3.34 -14.67
C GLY A 96 -10.05 -4.34 -14.03
N GLN A 97 -9.87 -4.64 -12.74
CA GLN A 97 -10.75 -5.53 -11.99
C GLN A 97 -11.60 -4.82 -10.94
N VAL A 98 -11.07 -3.75 -10.32
CA VAL A 98 -11.78 -2.97 -9.31
C VAL A 98 -11.66 -1.47 -9.61
N ALA A 99 -12.78 -0.75 -9.54
CA ALA A 99 -12.80 0.70 -9.68
C ALA A 99 -13.34 1.34 -8.41
N VAL A 100 -12.58 2.24 -7.78
CA VAL A 100 -13.02 2.97 -6.60
C VAL A 100 -13.59 4.32 -7.01
N PHE A 101 -14.91 4.45 -6.96
CA PHE A 101 -15.63 5.67 -7.29
C PHE A 101 -15.71 6.60 -6.06
N ASP A 102 -14.73 7.49 -5.93
CA ASP A 102 -14.56 8.41 -4.80
C ASP A 102 -15.36 9.71 -5.01
N ALA A 103 -16.54 9.75 -4.39
CA ALA A 103 -17.41 10.92 -4.31
C ALA A 103 -18.23 10.89 -3.00
N THR A 104 -19.06 11.91 -2.75
CA THR A 104 -19.93 11.94 -1.57
C THR A 104 -21.06 10.92 -1.66
N ASN A 105 -21.70 10.78 -2.83
CA ASN A 105 -22.79 9.84 -3.11
C ASN A 105 -23.88 9.78 -2.00
N THR A 106 -24.15 10.94 -1.41
CA THR A 106 -24.96 11.12 -0.20
C THR A 106 -26.47 10.96 -0.44
N THR A 107 -26.95 10.94 -1.69
CA THR A 107 -28.38 10.79 -2.01
C THR A 107 -28.71 9.41 -2.59
N ARG A 108 -29.91 8.91 -2.29
CA ARG A 108 -30.41 7.63 -2.88
C ARG A 108 -30.50 7.69 -4.40
N GLU A 109 -30.96 8.81 -4.97
CA GLU A 109 -31.01 9.02 -6.43
C GLU A 109 -29.64 8.79 -7.07
N ARG A 110 -28.58 9.38 -6.50
CA ARG A 110 -27.21 9.21 -7.02
C ARG A 110 -26.75 7.76 -6.95
N ARG A 111 -27.00 7.08 -5.83
CA ARG A 111 -26.62 5.66 -5.66
C ARG A 111 -27.39 4.75 -6.61
N ALA A 112 -28.68 5.03 -6.85
CA ALA A 112 -29.49 4.29 -7.80
C ALA A 112 -28.98 4.44 -9.24
N ILE A 113 -28.55 5.64 -9.66
CA ILE A 113 -27.93 5.86 -10.99
C ILE A 113 -26.67 5.01 -11.14
N ILE A 114 -25.78 5.00 -10.15
CA ILE A 114 -24.54 4.21 -10.18
C ILE A 114 -24.85 2.70 -10.24
N ASN A 115 -25.84 2.25 -9.45
CA ASN A 115 -26.25 0.85 -9.44
C ASN A 115 -26.88 0.41 -10.77
N SER A 116 -27.71 1.25 -11.39
CA SER A 116 -28.28 1.00 -12.72
C SER A 116 -27.20 0.92 -13.79
N PHE A 117 -26.24 1.84 -13.78
CA PHE A 117 -25.08 1.80 -14.67
C PHE A 117 -24.27 0.51 -14.53
N ALA A 118 -23.97 0.11 -13.28
CA ALA A 118 -23.22 -1.11 -13.02
C ALA A 118 -24.00 -2.36 -13.47
N LYS A 119 -25.31 -2.42 -13.19
CA LYS A 119 -26.18 -3.52 -13.61
C LYS A 119 -26.24 -3.67 -15.13
N GLU A 120 -26.39 -2.56 -15.86
CA GLU A 120 -26.42 -2.55 -17.33
C GLU A 120 -25.13 -3.08 -17.95
N LYS A 121 -24.00 -2.86 -17.28
CA LYS A 121 -22.67 -3.33 -17.71
C LYS A 121 -22.25 -4.67 -17.12
N GLY A 122 -23.06 -5.28 -16.25
CA GLY A 122 -22.71 -6.52 -15.55
C GLY A 122 -21.61 -6.38 -14.49
N TYR A 123 -21.40 -5.18 -13.96
CA TYR A 123 -20.45 -4.93 -12.86
C TYR A 123 -21.10 -5.19 -11.50
N LYS A 124 -20.31 -5.67 -10.54
CA LYS A 124 -20.72 -5.74 -9.13
C LYS A 124 -20.57 -4.37 -8.49
N VAL A 125 -21.35 -4.12 -7.43
CA VAL A 125 -21.29 -2.87 -6.65
C VAL A 125 -21.10 -3.21 -5.19
N PHE A 126 -20.13 -2.55 -4.56
CA PHE A 126 -19.90 -2.64 -3.11
C PHE A 126 -19.78 -1.23 -2.53
N PHE A 127 -20.69 -0.83 -1.65
CA PHE A 127 -20.65 0.50 -1.05
C PHE A 127 -19.79 0.53 0.20
N VAL A 128 -18.98 1.59 0.35
CA VAL A 128 -18.18 1.86 1.54
C VAL A 128 -18.61 3.22 2.08
N GLU A 129 -19.43 3.21 3.13
CA GLU A 129 -19.93 4.41 3.77
C GLU A 129 -19.08 4.75 5.00
N SER A 130 -18.52 5.97 5.04
CA SER A 130 -17.81 6.47 6.20
C SER A 130 -18.64 7.51 6.95
N ILE A 131 -18.94 7.19 8.20
CA ILE A 131 -19.77 7.96 9.12
C ILE A 131 -18.88 8.34 10.30
N CYS A 132 -18.84 9.63 10.62
CA CYS A 132 -18.08 10.14 11.76
C CYS A 132 -18.78 11.40 12.24
N ASP A 133 -19.14 11.46 13.50
CA ASP A 133 -19.79 12.64 14.07
C ASP A 133 -18.90 13.37 15.08
N ASP A 134 -17.74 12.81 15.39
CA ASP A 134 -16.70 13.40 16.25
C ASP A 134 -16.11 14.70 15.64
N PRO A 135 -16.32 15.88 16.26
CA PRO A 135 -15.81 17.16 15.78
C PRO A 135 -14.28 17.26 15.71
N GLU A 136 -13.55 16.59 16.60
CA GLU A 136 -12.09 16.64 16.66
C GLU A 136 -11.50 15.92 15.45
N ILE A 137 -12.00 14.71 15.16
CA ILE A 137 -11.61 13.92 13.99
C ILE A 137 -11.91 14.68 12.70
N ILE A 138 -13.07 15.35 12.63
CA ILE A 138 -13.46 16.12 11.44
C ILE A 138 -12.52 17.30 11.24
N THR A 139 -12.20 18.01 12.32
CA THR A 139 -11.28 19.15 12.29
C THR A 139 -9.89 18.72 11.84
N GLU A 140 -9.38 17.61 12.37
CA GLU A 140 -8.07 17.06 11.99
C GLU A 140 -8.06 16.61 10.52
N ASN A 141 -9.13 15.96 10.06
CA ASN A 141 -9.27 15.58 8.65
C ASN A 141 -9.30 16.80 7.72
N ILE A 142 -9.95 17.88 8.12
CA ILE A 142 -9.93 19.14 7.35
C ILE A 142 -8.49 19.68 7.32
N LYS A 143 -7.82 19.72 8.47
CA LYS A 143 -6.43 20.18 8.58
C LYS A 143 -5.48 19.43 7.67
N GLN A 144 -5.47 18.11 7.75
CA GLN A 144 -4.53 17.27 7.01
C GLN A 144 -4.80 17.21 5.50
N VAL A 145 -6.07 17.24 5.10
CA VAL A 145 -6.47 16.88 3.72
C VAL A 145 -6.81 18.11 2.88
N LYS A 146 -7.17 19.24 3.50
CA LYS A 146 -7.74 20.40 2.79
C LYS A 146 -6.89 21.65 2.75
N PHE A 147 -5.98 21.88 3.70
CA PHE A 147 -5.01 22.98 3.56
C PHE A 147 -3.95 22.72 2.48
N GLY A 148 -3.81 21.48 2.01
CA GLY A 148 -3.05 21.12 0.80
C GLY A 148 -3.92 20.81 -0.43
N SER A 149 -5.23 21.06 -0.38
CA SER A 149 -6.15 20.76 -1.49
C SER A 149 -6.11 21.88 -2.54
N PRO A 150 -6.14 21.56 -3.86
CA PRO A 150 -6.20 22.58 -4.91
C PRO A 150 -7.40 23.53 -4.80
N ASP A 151 -8.49 23.09 -4.16
CA ASP A 151 -9.67 23.92 -3.89
C ASP A 151 -9.37 25.14 -2.99
N TYR A 152 -8.31 25.12 -2.16
CA TYR A 152 -8.00 26.16 -1.16
C TYR A 152 -6.56 26.66 -1.23
N ILE A 153 -5.89 26.46 -2.37
CA ILE A 153 -4.57 27.03 -2.63
C ILE A 153 -4.63 28.56 -2.43
N ASP A 154 -3.63 29.11 -1.75
CA ASP A 154 -3.44 30.53 -1.45
C ASP A 154 -4.55 31.19 -0.60
N ARG A 155 -5.37 30.41 0.13
CA ARG A 155 -6.33 30.94 1.10
C ARG A 155 -5.83 30.85 2.53
N ASP A 156 -6.31 31.77 3.35
CA ASP A 156 -6.12 31.71 4.79
C ASP A 156 -6.76 30.43 5.37
N ILE A 157 -6.11 29.86 6.39
CA ILE A 157 -6.50 28.60 7.02
C ILE A 157 -7.88 28.73 7.68
N GLU A 158 -8.16 29.84 8.35
CA GLU A 158 -9.43 30.07 9.03
C GLU A 158 -10.57 30.26 8.02
N GLU A 159 -10.33 31.05 6.96
CA GLU A 159 -11.31 31.25 5.88
C GLU A 159 -11.64 29.94 5.15
N ALA A 160 -10.62 29.16 4.79
CA ALA A 160 -10.80 27.87 4.14
C ALA A 160 -11.55 26.88 5.04
N MET A 161 -11.32 26.92 6.36
CA MET A 161 -12.04 26.09 7.32
C MET A 161 -13.53 26.49 7.41
N GLN A 162 -13.82 27.79 7.48
CA GLN A 162 -15.20 28.29 7.51
C GLN A 162 -15.99 27.94 6.24
N ASP A 163 -15.38 28.12 5.06
CA ASP A 163 -15.97 27.71 3.78
C ASP A 163 -16.23 26.20 3.75
N PHE A 164 -15.28 25.40 4.23
CA PHE A 164 -15.41 23.94 4.22
C PHE A 164 -16.51 23.44 5.17
N ILE A 165 -16.69 24.08 6.33
CA ILE A 165 -17.79 23.78 7.24
C ILE A 165 -19.14 24.07 6.57
N GLN A 166 -19.29 25.23 5.92
CA GLN A 166 -20.52 25.58 5.19
C GLN A 166 -20.77 24.62 4.02
N ARG A 167 -19.71 24.17 3.34
CA ARG A 167 -19.80 23.11 2.33
C ARG A 167 -20.33 21.80 2.93
N ILE A 168 -19.91 21.40 4.13
CA ILE A 168 -20.44 20.20 4.79
C ILE A 168 -21.95 20.36 5.05
N GLU A 169 -22.38 21.52 5.56
CA GLU A 169 -23.80 21.81 5.82
C GLU A 169 -24.67 21.70 4.55
N CYS A 170 -24.15 22.14 3.40
CA CYS A 170 -24.83 21.97 2.11
C CYS A 170 -25.12 20.49 1.79
N TYR A 171 -24.22 19.57 2.13
CA TYR A 171 -24.43 18.14 1.93
C TYR A 171 -25.31 17.52 3.01
N LYS A 172 -25.24 17.97 4.26
CA LYS A 172 -26.08 17.46 5.35
C LYS A 172 -27.57 17.61 5.05
N ALA A 173 -27.98 18.74 4.47
CA ALA A 173 -29.38 19.01 4.14
C ALA A 173 -30.03 17.96 3.20
N SER A 174 -29.23 17.24 2.41
CA SER A 174 -29.69 16.23 1.45
C SER A 174 -29.09 14.84 1.70
N TYR A 175 -28.37 14.66 2.82
CA TYR A 175 -27.70 13.39 3.11
C TYR A 175 -28.71 12.34 3.57
N THR A 176 -28.81 11.27 2.79
CA THR A 176 -29.50 10.04 3.16
C THR A 176 -28.47 8.93 3.28
N SER A 177 -28.16 8.55 4.52
CA SER A 177 -27.33 7.39 4.84
C SER A 177 -27.85 6.12 4.13
N ILE A 178 -27.00 5.11 3.94
CA ILE A 178 -27.48 3.78 3.53
C ILE A 178 -28.40 3.26 4.65
N ASP A 179 -29.55 2.72 4.29
CA ASP A 179 -30.57 2.30 5.25
C ASP A 179 -30.61 0.78 5.38
N ASP A 180 -30.56 0.26 6.60
CA ASP A 180 -30.37 -1.17 6.82
C ASP A 180 -31.57 -2.02 6.36
N GLU A 181 -32.77 -1.43 6.33
CA GLU A 181 -34.00 -2.10 5.89
C GLU A 181 -34.30 -1.85 4.41
N LEU A 182 -34.25 -0.58 3.99
CA LEU A 182 -34.60 -0.18 2.63
C LEU A 182 -33.51 -0.58 1.63
N ASP A 183 -32.24 -0.53 2.04
CA ASP A 183 -31.09 -0.92 1.23
C ASP A 183 -30.59 -2.34 1.54
N ARG A 184 -31.39 -3.18 2.23
CA ARG A 184 -31.05 -4.56 2.66
C ARG A 184 -30.55 -5.49 1.56
N LYS A 185 -30.83 -5.17 0.30
CA LYS A 185 -30.40 -5.94 -0.90
C LYS A 185 -29.04 -5.51 -1.44
N LEU A 186 -28.51 -4.36 -1.01
CA LEU A 186 -27.20 -3.84 -1.42
C LEU A 186 -26.07 -4.51 -0.65
N SER A 187 -24.91 -4.62 -1.27
CA SER A 187 -23.68 -5.08 -0.61
C SER A 187 -22.92 -3.86 -0.11
N TYR A 188 -22.68 -3.75 1.20
CA TYR A 188 -22.04 -2.57 1.76
C TYR A 188 -21.33 -2.83 3.09
N ILE A 189 -20.43 -1.90 3.42
CA ILE A 189 -19.86 -1.72 4.75
C ILE A 189 -20.05 -0.26 5.18
N LYS A 190 -20.53 -0.08 6.41
CA LYS A 190 -20.53 1.21 7.12
C LYS A 190 -19.40 1.21 8.15
N ILE A 191 -18.59 2.25 8.13
CA ILE A 191 -17.48 2.48 9.05
C ILE A 191 -17.86 3.67 9.93
N PHE A 192 -18.02 3.44 11.22
CA PHE A 192 -18.39 4.47 12.20
C PHE A 192 -17.15 4.94 12.95
N ASP A 193 -17.06 6.26 13.17
CA ASP A 193 -16.04 6.97 13.96
C ASP A 193 -14.64 6.40 13.76
N VAL A 194 -14.22 6.37 12.49
CA VAL A 194 -12.90 5.92 12.04
C VAL A 194 -12.54 4.50 12.47
N GLY A 195 -13.53 3.62 12.47
CA GLY A 195 -13.33 2.19 12.68
C GLY A 195 -13.63 1.71 14.10
N SER A 196 -14.29 2.53 14.92
CA SER A 196 -14.80 2.11 16.24
C SER A 196 -15.85 1.01 16.13
N ARG A 197 -16.66 1.04 15.06
CA ARG A 197 -17.70 0.06 14.76
C ARG A 197 -17.88 -0.10 13.26
N TYR A 198 -18.25 -1.31 12.86
CA TYR A 198 -18.54 -1.67 11.48
C TYR A 198 -19.93 -2.29 11.38
N LEU A 199 -20.64 -2.03 10.28
CA LEU A 199 -21.83 -2.77 9.89
C LEU A 199 -21.62 -3.27 8.46
N VAL A 200 -21.69 -4.58 8.26
CA VAL A 200 -21.44 -5.23 6.98
C VAL A 200 -22.72 -5.94 6.53
N ASN A 201 -23.12 -5.73 5.28
CA ASN A 201 -24.31 -6.36 4.70
C ASN A 201 -23.98 -7.03 3.35
N ARG A 202 -24.48 -8.26 3.17
CA ARG A 202 -24.46 -9.04 1.92
C ARG A 202 -23.11 -9.04 1.16
N VAL A 203 -22.04 -9.49 1.81
CA VAL A 203 -20.77 -9.77 1.12
C VAL A 203 -20.99 -10.87 0.07
N GLN A 204 -20.68 -10.58 -1.20
CA GLN A 204 -21.05 -11.45 -2.33
C GLN A 204 -19.92 -12.38 -2.79
N ASP A 205 -18.67 -12.01 -2.54
CA ASP A 205 -17.51 -12.74 -3.04
C ASP A 205 -16.25 -12.50 -2.19
N HIS A 206 -15.17 -13.17 -2.60
CA HIS A 206 -13.89 -13.13 -1.92
C HIS A 206 -13.26 -11.73 -1.93
N ILE A 207 -13.37 -10.98 -3.03
CA ILE A 207 -12.79 -9.63 -3.09
C ILE A 207 -13.49 -8.68 -2.11
N GLN A 208 -14.83 -8.73 -2.01
CA GLN A 208 -15.58 -7.96 -1.01
C GLN A 208 -15.23 -8.38 0.42
N SER A 209 -15.06 -9.67 0.68
CA SER A 209 -14.63 -10.17 1.99
C SER A 209 -13.24 -9.65 2.38
N ARG A 210 -12.28 -9.64 1.43
CA ARG A 210 -10.94 -9.07 1.65
C ARG A 210 -10.97 -7.57 1.85
N ILE A 211 -11.81 -6.84 1.11
CA ILE A 211 -12.02 -5.40 1.31
C ILE A 211 -12.52 -5.14 2.73
N VAL A 212 -13.53 -5.88 3.20
CA VAL A 212 -14.04 -5.75 4.57
C VAL A 212 -12.93 -6.03 5.59
N TYR A 213 -12.21 -7.14 5.42
CA TYR A 213 -11.10 -7.50 6.31
C TYR A 213 -10.02 -6.41 6.37
N TYR A 214 -9.60 -5.87 5.22
CA TYR A 214 -8.64 -4.77 5.17
C TYR A 214 -9.15 -3.51 5.89
N LEU A 215 -10.39 -3.11 5.60
CA LEU A 215 -11.01 -1.91 6.19
C LEU A 215 -11.16 -2.02 7.71
N MET A 216 -11.31 -3.23 8.25
CA MET A 216 -11.37 -3.46 9.70
C MET A 216 -10.01 -3.37 10.40
N ASN A 217 -8.89 -3.48 9.66
CA ASN A 217 -7.54 -3.45 10.22
C ASN A 217 -6.83 -2.12 10.05
N ILE A 218 -7.31 -1.21 9.19
CA ILE A 218 -6.71 0.11 9.03
C ILE A 218 -7.14 1.07 10.13
N HIS A 219 -6.24 1.97 10.52
CA HIS A 219 -6.56 3.14 11.33
C HIS A 219 -5.86 4.40 10.80
N VAL A 220 -6.29 5.56 11.29
CA VAL A 220 -5.78 6.89 10.90
C VAL A 220 -4.83 7.51 11.91
N THR A 221 -4.65 6.89 13.09
CA THR A 221 -3.79 7.46 14.12
C THR A 221 -2.34 7.62 13.60
N PRO A 222 -1.71 8.79 13.81
CA PRO A 222 -0.32 9.00 13.43
C PRO A 222 0.60 8.00 14.10
N ARG A 223 1.48 7.36 13.32
CA ARG A 223 2.40 6.33 13.79
C ARG A 223 3.68 6.30 12.97
N SER A 224 4.71 5.64 13.49
CA SER A 224 5.98 5.41 12.79
C SER A 224 6.27 3.92 12.63
N ILE A 225 6.55 3.49 11.41
CA ILE A 225 7.03 2.14 11.11
C ILE A 225 8.50 2.23 10.74
N TYR A 226 9.35 1.44 11.40
CA TYR A 226 10.78 1.39 11.14
C TYR A 226 11.08 0.09 10.43
N LEU A 227 11.71 0.16 9.26
CA LEU A 227 12.17 -0.99 8.51
C LEU A 227 13.70 -1.01 8.51
N SER A 228 14.26 -2.17 8.82
CA SER A 228 15.67 -2.41 8.59
C SER A 228 15.95 -3.86 8.25
N ARG A 229 17.09 -4.10 7.61
CA ARG A 229 17.63 -5.45 7.44
C ARG A 229 18.33 -5.89 8.72
N HIS A 230 18.56 -7.19 8.83
CA HIS A 230 19.58 -7.72 9.74
C HIS A 230 20.93 -7.02 9.53
N GLY A 231 21.80 -7.08 10.55
CA GLY A 231 23.21 -6.73 10.37
C GLY A 231 23.88 -7.60 9.30
N GLU A 232 25.00 -7.15 8.73
CA GLU A 232 25.75 -7.92 7.75
C GLU A 232 26.04 -9.36 8.23
N SER A 233 25.76 -10.35 7.39
CA SER A 233 25.98 -11.78 7.66
C SER A 233 27.20 -12.34 6.94
N GLU A 234 27.68 -13.51 7.35
CA GLU A 234 28.81 -14.19 6.69
C GLU A 234 28.52 -14.42 5.19
N LEU A 235 27.31 -14.90 4.85
CA LEU A 235 26.93 -15.07 3.44
C LEU A 235 26.85 -13.75 2.66
N ASN A 236 26.65 -12.60 3.32
CA ASN A 236 26.73 -11.32 2.62
C ASN A 236 28.16 -11.02 2.19
N LEU A 237 29.15 -11.28 3.07
CA LEU A 237 30.56 -11.09 2.75
C LEU A 237 31.00 -11.94 1.55
N LEU A 238 30.51 -13.18 1.49
CA LEU A 238 30.78 -14.14 0.41
C LEU A 238 29.95 -13.90 -0.86
N GLY A 239 29.01 -12.96 -0.86
CA GLY A 239 28.12 -12.71 -2.01
C GLY A 239 27.04 -13.77 -2.26
N CYS A 240 26.87 -14.73 -1.33
CA CYS A 240 25.89 -15.80 -1.43
C CYS A 240 24.46 -15.30 -1.12
N ILE A 241 23.47 -15.85 -1.81
CA ILE A 241 22.04 -15.59 -1.54
C ILE A 241 21.45 -16.65 -0.60
N GLY A 242 20.37 -16.31 0.11
CA GLY A 242 19.66 -17.28 0.96
C GLY A 242 20.41 -17.66 2.25
N GLY A 243 20.26 -18.93 2.64
CA GLY A 243 20.87 -19.57 3.80
C GLY A 243 20.41 -19.05 5.16
N ASP A 244 20.98 -19.60 6.22
CA ASP A 244 20.73 -19.18 7.62
C ASP A 244 22.03 -18.88 8.38
N SER A 245 22.98 -18.21 7.70
CA SER A 245 24.25 -17.82 8.34
C SER A 245 24.05 -16.83 9.49
N ALA A 246 24.95 -16.90 10.47
CA ALA A 246 25.04 -15.91 11.54
C ALA A 246 25.52 -14.54 11.01
N LEU A 247 25.43 -13.53 11.88
CA LEU A 247 26.03 -12.22 11.63
C LEU A 247 27.56 -12.32 11.51
N SER A 248 28.14 -11.53 10.60
CA SER A 248 29.60 -11.40 10.46
C SER A 248 30.21 -10.74 11.70
N PRO A 249 31.55 -10.70 11.90
CA PRO A 249 32.14 -9.92 12.97
C PRO A 249 31.72 -8.44 12.94
N ARG A 250 31.42 -7.88 11.75
CA ARG A 250 30.86 -6.53 11.59
C ARG A 250 29.39 -6.43 12.02
N GLY A 251 28.63 -7.51 11.90
CA GLY A 251 27.25 -7.60 12.41
C GLY A 251 27.14 -7.97 13.90
N LEU A 252 27.99 -8.87 14.42
CA LEU A 252 27.80 -9.61 15.68
C LEU A 252 28.47 -8.98 16.92
N LYS A 253 29.50 -8.12 16.79
CA LYS A 253 30.11 -7.51 17.98
C LYS A 253 29.46 -6.17 18.32
N VAL A 254 28.96 -6.08 19.56
CA VAL A 254 28.34 -5.00 20.36
C VAL A 254 28.58 -3.53 19.94
N ARG A 255 29.61 -3.22 19.15
CA ARG A 255 29.98 -1.86 18.71
C ARG A 255 29.61 -1.48 17.28
N LEU A 256 29.21 -2.41 16.41
CA LEU A 256 29.00 -2.08 15.00
C LEU A 256 27.51 -1.85 14.70
N TYR A 257 26.81 -2.71 13.96
CA TYR A 257 25.43 -2.36 13.55
C TYR A 257 24.35 -2.54 14.62
N ALA A 258 24.22 -3.74 15.21
CA ALA A 258 23.11 -4.03 16.13
C ALA A 258 23.12 -3.12 17.37
N GLY A 259 24.31 -2.77 17.88
CA GLY A 259 24.48 -1.79 18.96
C GLY A 259 24.13 -0.35 18.55
N ALA A 260 24.47 0.05 17.32
CA ALA A 260 24.08 1.33 16.76
C ALA A 260 22.56 1.43 16.54
N LEU A 261 21.93 0.34 16.05
CA LEU A 261 20.47 0.24 15.92
C LEU A 261 19.79 0.36 17.28
N ALA A 262 20.26 -0.39 18.28
CA ALA A 262 19.73 -0.31 19.64
C ALA A 262 19.85 1.12 20.22
N SER A 263 20.98 1.79 19.99
CA SER A 263 21.20 3.17 20.44
C SER A 263 20.32 4.18 19.70
N PHE A 264 20.16 4.00 18.38
CA PHE A 264 19.27 4.80 17.55
C PHE A 264 17.82 4.69 18.05
N ILE A 265 17.31 3.47 18.19
CA ILE A 265 15.92 3.20 18.61
C ILE A 265 15.64 3.74 20.02
N ARG A 266 16.55 3.53 20.98
CA ARG A 266 16.44 4.13 22.33
C ARG A 266 16.43 5.65 22.27
N GLY A 267 17.26 6.25 21.42
CA GLY A 267 17.33 7.69 21.22
C GLY A 267 16.04 8.31 20.68
N GLN A 268 15.25 7.56 19.91
CA GLN A 268 13.95 8.01 19.39
C GLN A 268 12.86 8.11 20.47
N LYS A 269 13.05 7.49 21.65
CA LYS A 269 12.08 7.50 22.77
C LYS A 269 10.65 7.11 22.35
N ILE A 270 10.55 6.06 21.52
CA ILE A 270 9.29 5.59 20.95
C ILE A 270 8.48 4.88 22.04
N LYS A 271 7.23 5.29 22.23
CA LYS A 271 6.30 4.62 23.15
C LYS A 271 5.76 3.33 22.52
N ASP A 272 5.65 2.29 23.34
CA ASP A 272 5.02 1.01 22.99
C ASP A 272 5.53 0.39 21.68
N LEU A 273 6.85 0.52 21.44
CA LEU A 273 7.49 -0.02 20.24
C LEU A 273 7.44 -1.55 20.25
N LYS A 274 6.81 -2.12 19.22
CA LYS A 274 6.91 -3.55 18.93
C LYS A 274 8.09 -3.84 18.02
N VAL A 275 8.76 -4.96 18.24
CA VAL A 275 9.88 -5.40 17.40
C VAL A 275 9.55 -6.75 16.78
N TRP A 276 9.66 -6.85 15.46
CA TRP A 276 9.41 -8.08 14.72
C TRP A 276 10.66 -8.54 13.98
N THR A 277 10.86 -9.84 13.96
CA THR A 277 11.96 -10.50 13.26
C THR A 277 11.45 -11.64 12.37
N SER A 278 12.30 -12.09 11.46
CA SER A 278 12.11 -13.41 10.85
C SER A 278 12.55 -14.53 11.80
N HIS A 279 12.38 -15.79 11.38
CA HIS A 279 12.92 -16.95 12.11
C HIS A 279 14.41 -17.21 11.81
N MET A 280 15.03 -16.42 10.93
CA MET A 280 16.44 -16.60 10.56
C MET A 280 17.38 -15.99 11.60
N ARG A 281 18.50 -16.67 11.87
CA ARG A 281 19.46 -16.35 12.94
C ARG A 281 19.92 -14.91 12.90
N ARG A 282 20.26 -14.39 11.72
CA ARG A 282 20.74 -13.02 11.52
C ARG A 282 19.76 -11.93 11.97
N THR A 283 18.44 -12.11 11.77
CA THR A 283 17.45 -11.13 12.27
C THR A 283 17.27 -11.23 13.78
N ILE A 284 17.29 -12.46 14.30
CA ILE A 284 17.15 -12.74 15.74
C ILE A 284 18.34 -12.15 16.51
N GLN A 285 19.58 -12.46 16.10
CA GLN A 285 20.80 -11.92 16.70
C GLN A 285 20.84 -10.39 16.67
N THR A 286 20.32 -9.77 15.60
CA THR A 286 20.21 -8.30 15.53
C THR A 286 19.23 -7.76 16.58
N ALA A 287 18.07 -8.41 16.77
CA ALA A 287 17.05 -8.01 17.73
C ALA A 287 17.46 -8.25 19.19
N GLU A 288 18.19 -9.33 19.50
CA GLU A 288 18.66 -9.65 20.85
C GLU A 288 19.48 -8.51 21.48
N VAL A 289 20.25 -7.79 20.66
CA VAL A 289 21.07 -6.65 21.11
C VAL A 289 20.24 -5.43 21.52
N LEU A 290 18.98 -5.31 21.06
CA LEU A 290 18.10 -4.22 21.48
C LEU A 290 17.70 -4.33 22.95
N GLY A 291 17.72 -5.56 23.52
CA GLY A 291 17.33 -5.81 24.90
C GLY A 291 15.84 -5.60 25.18
N VAL A 292 15.00 -5.76 24.16
CA VAL A 292 13.53 -5.63 24.25
C VAL A 292 12.87 -6.92 23.77
N GLN A 293 11.61 -7.13 24.17
CA GLN A 293 10.81 -8.25 23.65
C GLN A 293 10.59 -8.08 22.14
N TYR A 294 10.73 -9.18 21.40
CA TYR A 294 10.49 -9.22 19.96
C TYR A 294 9.67 -10.46 19.60
N GLU A 295 8.90 -10.36 18.52
CA GLU A 295 8.06 -11.43 17.99
C GLU A 295 8.68 -11.97 16.70
N GLN A 296 8.74 -13.30 16.57
CA GLN A 296 9.26 -13.94 15.38
C GLN A 296 8.12 -14.31 14.43
N TRP A 297 8.26 -13.94 13.17
CA TRP A 297 7.27 -14.21 12.12
C TRP A 297 7.92 -15.00 11.00
N LYS A 298 7.50 -16.26 10.80
CA LYS A 298 7.99 -17.08 9.68
C LYS A 298 7.71 -16.42 8.32
N ALA A 299 6.62 -15.67 8.21
CA ALA A 299 6.28 -14.88 7.03
C ALA A 299 7.31 -13.79 6.70
N LEU A 300 8.19 -13.40 7.64
CA LEU A 300 9.28 -12.45 7.43
C LEU A 300 10.60 -13.11 6.99
N ASN A 301 10.66 -14.43 6.81
CA ASN A 301 11.85 -15.09 6.26
C ASN A 301 12.18 -14.55 4.86
N GLU A 302 13.46 -14.53 4.49
CA GLU A 302 13.90 -14.10 3.16
C GLU A 302 13.22 -14.92 2.06
N ILE A 303 13.19 -14.39 0.84
CA ILE A 303 12.76 -15.13 -0.35
C ILE A 303 13.54 -16.46 -0.46
N ASP A 304 12.82 -17.55 -0.67
CA ASP A 304 13.41 -18.87 -0.88
C ASP A 304 13.97 -18.98 -2.30
N ALA A 305 15.30 -19.11 -2.43
CA ALA A 305 15.98 -19.29 -3.70
C ALA A 305 16.00 -20.75 -4.19
N GLY A 306 15.37 -21.67 -3.47
CA GLY A 306 15.22 -23.08 -3.84
C GLY A 306 16.56 -23.76 -4.08
N VAL A 307 16.76 -24.29 -5.30
CA VAL A 307 18.03 -24.92 -5.69
C VAL A 307 19.23 -23.96 -5.74
N CYS A 308 18.98 -22.65 -5.72
CA CYS A 308 20.02 -21.61 -5.76
C CYS A 308 20.35 -21.03 -4.37
N GLU A 309 19.85 -21.62 -3.29
CA GLU A 309 20.24 -21.25 -1.92
C GLU A 309 21.75 -21.44 -1.71
N GLU A 310 22.36 -20.52 -0.95
CA GLU A 310 23.79 -20.50 -0.59
C GLU A 310 24.77 -20.33 -1.76
N LEU A 311 24.29 -20.06 -2.98
CA LEU A 311 25.12 -19.77 -4.15
C LEU A 311 25.37 -18.27 -4.34
N THR A 312 26.50 -17.93 -4.94
CA THR A 312 26.80 -16.60 -5.50
C THR A 312 26.07 -16.37 -6.82
N TYR A 313 25.99 -15.11 -7.28
CA TYR A 313 25.40 -14.82 -8.60
C TYR A 313 26.24 -15.40 -9.74
N GLU A 314 27.57 -15.46 -9.56
CA GLU A 314 28.52 -16.06 -10.49
C GLU A 314 28.25 -17.57 -10.65
N GLU A 315 28.12 -18.30 -9.54
CA GLU A 315 27.80 -19.73 -9.56
C GLU A 315 26.42 -20.01 -10.15
N ILE A 316 25.43 -19.14 -9.92
CA ILE A 316 24.11 -19.29 -10.55
C ILE A 316 24.21 -19.07 -12.05
N GLN A 317 24.96 -18.07 -12.52
CA GLN A 317 25.15 -17.83 -13.95
C GLN A 317 25.95 -18.95 -14.63
N GLU A 318 26.88 -19.59 -13.93
CA GLU A 318 27.64 -20.74 -14.44
C GLU A 318 26.80 -22.01 -14.49
N ASN A 319 26.11 -22.35 -13.40
CA ASN A 319 25.36 -23.61 -13.27
C ASN A 319 23.96 -23.55 -13.89
N PHE A 320 23.32 -22.38 -13.91
CA PHE A 320 21.94 -22.17 -14.35
C PHE A 320 21.78 -20.89 -15.22
N PRO A 321 22.47 -20.79 -16.37
CA PRO A 321 22.47 -19.57 -17.20
C PRO A 321 21.08 -19.16 -17.69
N ASP A 322 20.24 -20.13 -18.05
CA ASP A 322 18.88 -19.89 -18.52
C ASP A 322 18.00 -19.28 -17.41
N GLU A 323 18.06 -19.85 -16.21
CA GLU A 323 17.33 -19.37 -15.02
C GLU A 323 17.79 -17.96 -14.62
N PHE A 324 19.10 -17.70 -14.68
CA PHE A 324 19.65 -16.37 -14.40
C PHE A 324 19.12 -15.31 -15.39
N ALA A 325 19.06 -15.64 -16.68
CA ALA A 325 18.52 -14.75 -17.70
C ALA A 325 17.00 -14.57 -17.57
N MET A 326 16.25 -15.64 -17.32
CA MET A 326 14.79 -15.59 -17.11
C MET A 326 14.44 -14.71 -15.91
N ARG A 327 15.20 -14.81 -14.83
CA ARG A 327 15.05 -13.94 -13.66
C ARG A 327 15.30 -12.46 -13.97
N ASP A 328 16.21 -12.16 -14.89
CA ASP A 328 16.47 -10.78 -15.30
C ASP A 328 15.40 -10.20 -16.21
N GLN A 329 14.71 -11.04 -16.99
CA GLN A 329 13.62 -10.65 -17.88
C GLN A 329 12.35 -10.26 -17.11
N ASP A 330 11.91 -11.08 -16.16
CA ASP A 330 10.76 -10.79 -15.28
C ASP A 330 11.09 -11.16 -13.83
N LYS A 331 11.85 -10.30 -13.16
CA LYS A 331 12.29 -10.52 -11.78
C LYS A 331 11.14 -10.59 -10.78
N TYR A 332 9.98 -10.02 -11.10
CA TYR A 332 8.83 -10.04 -10.19
C TYR A 332 8.13 -11.40 -10.19
N ARG A 333 7.87 -11.96 -11.38
CA ARG A 333 7.13 -13.22 -11.54
C ARG A 333 8.02 -14.45 -11.61
N TYR A 334 9.30 -14.29 -11.92
CA TYR A 334 10.25 -15.41 -11.92
C TYR A 334 10.25 -16.09 -10.55
N ARG A 335 9.99 -17.40 -10.56
CA ARG A 335 10.02 -18.27 -9.39
C ARG A 335 11.24 -19.16 -9.48
N TYR A 336 12.09 -19.12 -8.47
CA TYR A 336 13.22 -20.05 -8.39
C TYR A 336 12.75 -21.51 -8.44
N PRO A 337 13.49 -22.43 -9.08
CA PRO A 337 13.15 -23.85 -9.05
C PRO A 337 13.11 -24.35 -7.60
N LYS A 338 11.94 -24.87 -7.17
CA LYS A 338 11.64 -25.27 -5.79
C LYS A 338 11.73 -24.14 -4.75
N GLY A 339 11.68 -22.88 -5.19
CA GLY A 339 11.68 -21.69 -4.33
C GLY A 339 10.48 -20.77 -4.61
N GLU A 340 10.67 -19.48 -4.36
CA GLU A 340 9.64 -18.43 -4.43
C GLU A 340 9.92 -17.40 -5.54
N SER A 341 8.87 -16.71 -5.98
CA SER A 341 8.95 -15.43 -6.69
C SER A 341 8.69 -14.25 -5.75
N TYR A 342 8.88 -13.01 -6.24
CA TYR A 342 8.43 -11.83 -5.49
C TYR A 342 6.90 -11.79 -5.37
N GLU A 343 6.17 -12.33 -6.35
CA GLU A 343 4.70 -12.48 -6.29
C GLU A 343 4.28 -13.43 -5.16
N ASP A 344 4.96 -14.58 -4.99
CA ASP A 344 4.74 -15.49 -3.86
C ASP A 344 5.02 -14.79 -2.52
N LEU A 345 6.11 -14.02 -2.46
CA LEU A 345 6.52 -13.29 -1.28
C LEU A 345 5.49 -12.22 -0.88
N VAL A 346 4.90 -11.52 -1.85
CA VAL A 346 3.80 -10.57 -1.61
C VAL A 346 2.61 -11.28 -0.96
N HIS A 347 2.18 -12.42 -1.48
CA HIS A 347 1.10 -13.20 -0.89
C HIS A 347 1.43 -13.69 0.53
N ARG A 348 2.66 -14.15 0.76
CA ARG A 348 3.13 -14.57 2.09
C ARG A 348 3.18 -13.42 3.10
N LEU A 349 3.49 -12.20 2.65
CA LEU A 349 3.62 -11.02 3.50
C LEU A 349 2.30 -10.30 3.77
N GLU A 350 1.20 -10.70 3.13
CA GLU A 350 -0.09 -10.05 3.36
C GLU A 350 -0.51 -10.00 4.84
N PRO A 351 -0.42 -11.09 5.64
CA PRO A 351 -0.76 -11.02 7.07
C PRO A 351 0.12 -10.04 7.85
N VAL A 352 1.39 -9.88 7.44
CA VAL A 352 2.31 -8.90 8.05
C VAL A 352 1.85 -7.48 7.72
N ILE A 353 1.43 -7.21 6.48
CA ILE A 353 0.87 -5.90 6.09
C ILE A 353 -0.41 -5.59 6.87
N MET A 354 -1.29 -6.57 7.08
CA MET A 354 -2.51 -6.38 7.87
C MET A 354 -2.17 -5.99 9.32
N GLU A 355 -1.21 -6.69 9.92
CA GLU A 355 -0.80 -6.39 11.29
C GLU A 355 -0.07 -5.04 11.37
N LEU A 356 0.77 -4.68 10.39
CA LEU A 356 1.37 -3.34 10.30
C LEU A 356 0.32 -2.25 10.13
N GLU A 357 -0.80 -2.55 9.45
CA GLU A 357 -1.91 -1.61 9.31
C GLU A 357 -2.71 -1.44 10.60
N ARG A 358 -2.65 -2.42 11.51
CA ARG A 358 -3.35 -2.44 12.81
C ARG A 358 -2.53 -1.87 13.97
N GLN A 359 -1.21 -1.97 13.91
CA GLN A 359 -0.30 -1.58 15.00
C GLN A 359 0.15 -0.12 14.90
N GLU A 360 0.48 0.52 16.02
CA GLU A 360 1.07 1.85 15.99
C GLU A 360 2.57 1.81 15.64
N ASN A 361 3.44 1.79 16.65
CA ASN A 361 4.88 1.88 16.42
C ASN A 361 5.50 0.48 16.31
N VAL A 362 6.07 0.16 15.15
CA VAL A 362 6.68 -1.15 14.89
C VAL A 362 8.05 -0.98 14.25
N LEU A 363 9.04 -1.73 14.74
CA LEU A 363 10.31 -1.96 14.08
C LEU A 363 10.31 -3.38 13.50
N VAL A 364 10.52 -3.49 12.18
CA VAL A 364 10.64 -4.77 11.48
C VAL A 364 12.10 -4.95 11.05
N ILE A 365 12.76 -5.97 11.62
CA ILE A 365 14.10 -6.42 11.25
C ILE A 365 13.97 -7.64 10.33
N CYS A 366 14.20 -7.43 9.03
CA CYS A 366 13.95 -8.44 8.00
C CYS A 366 15.11 -8.55 7.01
N HIS A 367 14.82 -8.81 5.73
CA HIS A 367 15.79 -9.14 4.69
C HIS A 367 15.59 -8.28 3.45
N GLN A 368 16.44 -8.46 2.44
CA GLN A 368 16.44 -7.57 1.27
C GLN A 368 15.16 -7.71 0.45
N ALA A 369 14.74 -8.93 0.06
CA ALA A 369 13.54 -9.08 -0.76
C ALA A 369 12.26 -8.77 0.03
N VAL A 370 12.21 -9.21 1.30
CA VAL A 370 11.09 -8.89 2.22
C VAL A 370 10.92 -7.39 2.39
N MET A 371 11.99 -6.65 2.70
CA MET A 371 11.93 -5.20 2.91
C MET A 371 11.50 -4.46 1.65
N ARG A 372 11.89 -4.95 0.45
CA ARG A 372 11.40 -4.40 -0.83
C ARG A 372 9.88 -4.54 -0.96
N CYS A 373 9.32 -5.72 -0.66
CA CYS A 373 7.87 -5.94 -0.71
C CYS A 373 7.12 -5.02 0.26
N LEU A 374 7.60 -4.90 1.50
CA LEU A 374 7.01 -4.01 2.51
C LEU A 374 7.07 -2.54 2.08
N LEU A 375 8.23 -2.08 1.57
CA LEU A 375 8.37 -0.72 1.07
C LEU A 375 7.47 -0.46 -0.14
N ALA A 376 7.37 -1.42 -1.07
CA ALA A 376 6.51 -1.26 -2.24
C ALA A 376 5.05 -1.05 -1.86
N TYR A 377 4.58 -1.74 -0.81
CA TYR A 377 3.25 -1.49 -0.24
C TYR A 377 3.11 -0.06 0.27
N PHE A 378 4.01 0.43 1.12
CA PHE A 378 3.87 1.76 1.72
C PHE A 378 4.09 2.91 0.73
N LEU A 379 4.93 2.68 -0.30
CA LEU A 379 5.32 3.67 -1.31
C LEU A 379 4.54 3.57 -2.62
N ASP A 380 3.55 2.68 -2.69
CA ASP A 380 2.69 2.48 -3.86
C ASP A 380 3.52 2.19 -5.12
N LYS A 381 4.44 1.23 -5.00
CA LYS A 381 5.35 0.82 -6.08
C LYS A 381 4.82 -0.38 -6.84
N SER A 382 4.98 -0.32 -8.16
CA SER A 382 4.54 -1.37 -9.08
C SER A 382 5.36 -2.66 -8.90
N GLY A 383 4.81 -3.78 -9.40
CA GLY A 383 5.54 -5.05 -9.46
C GLY A 383 6.86 -4.96 -10.24
N ASP A 384 6.94 -4.07 -11.23
CA ASP A 384 8.15 -3.86 -12.03
C ASP A 384 9.24 -3.10 -11.26
N GLU A 385 8.87 -2.16 -10.38
CA GLU A 385 9.80 -1.40 -9.55
C GLU A 385 10.22 -2.16 -8.28
N LEU A 386 9.31 -2.95 -7.70
CA LEU A 386 9.45 -3.59 -6.39
C LEU A 386 10.76 -4.40 -6.24
N PRO A 387 11.15 -5.31 -7.16
CA PRO A 387 12.37 -6.11 -7.04
C PRO A 387 13.69 -5.32 -7.10
N TYR A 388 13.61 -4.02 -7.41
CA TYR A 388 14.75 -3.12 -7.58
C TYR A 388 14.74 -1.95 -6.59
N LEU A 389 13.83 -1.93 -5.61
CA LEU A 389 13.90 -0.95 -4.53
C LEU A 389 15.21 -1.11 -3.74
N ARG A 390 15.87 0.00 -3.43
CA ARG A 390 17.13 0.00 -2.69
C ARG A 390 16.87 -0.08 -1.19
N CYS A 391 17.32 -1.18 -0.60
CA CYS A 391 17.24 -1.47 0.84
C CYS A 391 18.65 -1.79 1.35
N PRO A 392 19.55 -0.79 1.49
CA PRO A 392 20.93 -1.04 1.88
C PRO A 392 21.03 -1.65 3.28
N LEU A 393 22.10 -2.41 3.52
CA LEU A 393 22.45 -2.84 4.87
C LEU A 393 22.72 -1.61 5.77
N HIS A 394 22.58 -1.84 7.07
CA HIS A 394 22.92 -0.88 8.13
C HIS A 394 22.21 0.49 8.06
N THR A 395 21.06 0.51 7.39
CA THR A 395 20.23 1.69 7.21
C THR A 395 18.83 1.42 7.76
N VAL A 396 18.30 2.38 8.51
CA VAL A 396 16.93 2.34 9.01
C VAL A 396 16.07 3.26 8.15
N LEU A 397 14.98 2.72 7.62
CA LEU A 397 13.96 3.53 6.94
C LEU A 397 12.80 3.76 7.90
N LYS A 398 12.57 5.02 8.27
CA LYS A 398 11.39 5.43 9.03
C LYS A 398 10.29 5.83 8.06
N LEU A 399 9.17 5.13 8.16
CA LEU A 399 7.96 5.34 7.41
C LEU A 399 6.93 6.04 8.29
N THR A 400 6.46 7.21 7.85
CA THR A 400 5.35 7.93 8.48
C THR A 400 4.19 7.97 7.50
N PRO A 401 3.17 7.09 7.65
CA PRO A 401 1.98 7.13 6.80
C PRO A 401 1.28 8.49 6.91
N VAL A 402 0.94 9.08 5.76
CA VAL A 402 0.23 10.36 5.66
C VAL A 402 -1.00 10.19 4.77
N ALA A 403 -1.90 11.18 4.77
CA ALA A 403 -3.21 11.07 4.11
C ALA A 403 -3.16 10.61 2.63
N TYR A 404 -2.08 10.91 1.92
CA TYR A 404 -1.92 10.61 0.49
C TYR A 404 -0.72 9.73 0.14
N GLY A 405 -0.06 9.11 1.12
CA GLY A 405 1.13 8.32 0.87
C GLY A 405 1.90 7.99 2.14
N CYS A 406 3.22 7.99 2.05
CA CYS A 406 4.10 7.73 3.18
C CYS A 406 5.36 8.57 3.06
N LYS A 407 5.72 9.30 4.13
CA LYS A 407 7.02 9.97 4.22
C LYS A 407 8.08 8.94 4.59
N VAL A 408 9.20 8.95 3.88
CA VAL A 408 10.35 8.08 4.15
C VAL A 408 11.53 8.93 4.60
N GLU A 409 12.12 8.55 5.72
CA GLU A 409 13.37 9.13 6.22
C GLU A 409 14.39 8.00 6.34
N SER A 410 15.59 8.23 5.79
CA SER A 410 16.66 7.23 5.76
C SER A 410 17.77 7.60 6.74
N PHE A 411 18.13 6.67 7.61
CA PHE A 411 19.15 6.84 8.64
C PHE A 411 20.23 5.78 8.46
N PHE A 412 21.34 6.14 7.83
CA PHE A 412 22.53 5.31 7.80
C PHE A 412 23.24 5.39 9.16
N LEU A 413 23.46 4.25 9.82
CA LEU A 413 23.97 4.21 11.19
C LEU A 413 25.50 4.29 11.29
N ASN A 414 26.16 4.76 10.23
CA ASN A 414 27.61 4.95 10.14
C ASN A 414 28.45 3.67 10.36
N ILE A 415 27.93 2.54 9.91
CA ILE A 415 28.62 1.24 9.91
C ILE A 415 28.63 0.73 8.47
N GLU A 416 29.82 0.64 7.86
CA GLU A 416 29.90 0.14 6.49
C GLU A 416 29.47 -1.32 6.40
N ALA A 417 29.02 -1.70 5.21
CA ALA A 417 28.64 -3.06 4.84
C ALA A 417 28.90 -3.26 3.35
N VAL A 418 29.01 -4.52 2.94
CA VAL A 418 29.00 -4.88 1.53
C VAL A 418 27.71 -4.41 0.84
N ASN A 419 27.81 -4.07 -0.43
CA ASN A 419 26.63 -3.80 -1.25
C ASN A 419 26.02 -5.14 -1.68
N THR A 420 24.71 -5.29 -1.58
CA THR A 420 23.97 -6.49 -2.03
C THR A 420 22.91 -6.14 -3.08
N HIS A 421 22.92 -4.89 -3.55
CA HIS A 421 22.00 -4.39 -4.56
C HIS A 421 22.54 -4.65 -5.96
N ARG A 422 21.82 -5.49 -6.70
CA ARG A 422 22.01 -5.73 -8.14
C ARG A 422 21.01 -4.89 -8.94
N GLU A 423 21.54 -3.96 -9.73
CA GLU A 423 20.77 -3.11 -10.64
C GLU A 423 20.10 -3.92 -11.75
N LYS A 424 19.03 -3.36 -12.35
CA LYS A 424 18.37 -3.99 -13.50
C LYS A 424 19.34 -3.98 -14.71
N PRO A 425 19.72 -5.14 -15.26
CA PRO A 425 20.60 -5.17 -16.40
C PRO A 425 19.89 -4.64 -17.65
N LYS A 426 20.65 -3.99 -18.54
CA LYS A 426 20.13 -3.44 -19.80
C LYS A 426 19.85 -4.52 -20.83
N ASN A 427 20.75 -5.48 -20.96
CA ASN A 427 20.59 -6.65 -21.80
C ASN A 427 20.18 -7.84 -20.94
N VAL A 428 19.01 -8.42 -21.23
CA VAL A 428 18.44 -9.57 -20.51
C VAL A 428 18.30 -10.80 -21.41
N ASN A 429 18.96 -10.81 -22.58
CA ASN A 429 18.91 -11.93 -23.50
C ASN A 429 19.58 -13.16 -22.89
N VAL A 430 18.95 -14.33 -23.07
CA VAL A 430 19.47 -15.63 -22.59
C VAL A 430 20.84 -15.95 -23.20
N ASN A 431 21.08 -15.54 -24.44
CA ASN A 431 22.33 -15.79 -25.16
C ASN A 431 23.39 -14.70 -24.95
N ARG A 432 23.22 -13.79 -23.98
CA ARG A 432 24.23 -12.77 -23.67
C ARG A 432 25.47 -13.43 -23.04
N LYS A 433 26.63 -12.81 -23.19
CA LYS A 433 27.87 -13.37 -22.63
C LYS A 433 27.83 -13.34 -21.08
N PRO A 434 28.45 -14.30 -20.38
CA PRO A 434 28.46 -14.33 -18.91
C PRO A 434 29.00 -13.04 -18.28
N GLU A 435 30.03 -12.41 -18.87
CA GLU A 435 30.60 -11.17 -18.35
C GLU A 435 29.60 -10.00 -18.42
N GLU A 436 28.72 -10.00 -19.43
CA GLU A 436 27.65 -9.01 -19.56
C GLU A 436 26.51 -9.27 -18.56
N ALA A 437 26.21 -10.55 -18.29
CA ALA A 437 25.21 -10.95 -17.31
C ALA A 437 25.58 -10.57 -15.86
N LEU A 438 26.88 -10.67 -15.55
CA LEU A 438 27.45 -10.39 -14.24
C LEU A 438 27.81 -8.91 -14.03
N GLN A 439 27.70 -8.05 -15.05
CA GLN A 439 28.03 -6.63 -14.94
C GLN A 439 27.29 -5.90 -13.81
N THR A 440 26.07 -6.34 -13.46
CA THR A 440 25.29 -5.75 -12.37
C THR A 440 25.36 -6.54 -11.07
N ALA A 441 26.08 -7.68 -11.04
CA ALA A 441 26.35 -8.41 -9.80
C ALA A 441 27.18 -7.53 -8.85
N PRO A 442 26.83 -7.49 -7.56
CA PRO A 442 27.58 -6.70 -6.60
C PRO A 442 28.91 -7.39 -6.25
N ASP A 443 29.95 -6.59 -6.05
CA ASP A 443 31.25 -7.08 -5.57
C ASP A 443 31.12 -7.73 -4.19
N HIS A 444 31.90 -8.79 -3.96
CA HIS A 444 32.03 -9.52 -2.69
C HIS A 444 33.50 -9.85 -2.37
N ILE A 445 33.77 -10.37 -1.17
CA ILE A 445 35.14 -10.56 -0.61
C ILE A 445 35.72 -11.93 -0.96
#